data_AF-A0A9P1JYI6-F1
#
_entry.id   AF-A0A9P1JYI6-F1
#
_cell.length_a   1.000
_cell.length_b   1.000
_cell.length_c   1.000
_cell.angle_alpha   90.00
_cell.angle_beta   90.00
_cell.angle_gamma   90.00
#
_symmetry.space_group_name_H-M   'P 1'
#
loop_
_entity.id
_entity.type
_entity.pdbx_description
1 polymer ?
#
loop_
_entity_poly.entity_id
_entity_poly.type
_entity_poly.pdbx_seq_one_letter_code
_entity_poly.pdbx_strand_id
1 'polypeptide(L)'
;MTTRILISDQAVRSATAMGRSARLRAFDLTLAVLLLVALSPVLLLRGLVALIAHGRLFTLLPRLGRGHRLYRQIGFAGTGVGSGLPVLFNVIAGDLGFVGPRARLPEEMDGRTPQGANVVPRPGLVSTHAVRRQAGIAFEDERFHDRLDIYRLSVSHSVALLVRFALVRLIGGASAVGEMAATVSLFGVPVANASMEETVGWLLARLRSRHATNCFFVNADCFNIAARDTAYRACLLEADRVLPDGLGVAIAGRMLGTPFAENVNGTDLLPHLCRALAASGDGLFLLGARPGVAEDAARTLAVLAPGLRIAGTCNGYFTAADEEDVVAHINGSGAKVLVVAMGAPRQEVWLQRNRHRLIPPVCLGVGGCLDFHAHRVSRAPQWLREMRMEWVWRLLQEPGRMWRRYLIGNGVFLMRLAVHVRSVRRARKGDAA
;
A
#
# COMPACT_ATOMS: atom_id res chain seq x y z
N MET A 1 -16.18 -32.08 -38.29
CA MET A 1 -14.75 -31.91 -37.92
C MET A 1 -14.52 -30.90 -36.79
N THR A 2 -15.45 -29.97 -36.53
CA THR A 2 -15.31 -28.87 -35.56
C THR A 2 -15.42 -29.29 -34.08
N THR A 3 -16.14 -30.38 -33.77
CA THR A 3 -16.33 -30.86 -32.38
C THR A 3 -15.10 -31.58 -31.80
N ARG A 4 -14.29 -32.24 -32.63
CA ARG A 4 -13.05 -32.92 -32.17
C ARG A 4 -11.92 -31.94 -31.80
N ILE A 5 -11.91 -30.75 -32.41
CA ILE A 5 -10.88 -29.73 -32.16
C ILE A 5 -11.15 -29.00 -30.83
N LEU A 6 -12.41 -28.74 -30.50
CA LEU A 6 -12.81 -28.13 -29.22
C LEU A 6 -12.59 -29.06 -28.00
N ILE A 7 -12.82 -30.37 -28.16
CA ILE A 7 -12.58 -31.37 -27.10
C ILE A 7 -11.07 -31.56 -26.86
N SER A 8 -10.26 -31.50 -27.93
CA SER A 8 -8.80 -31.56 -27.88
C SER A 8 -8.20 -30.39 -27.09
N ASP A 9 -8.63 -29.15 -27.37
CA ASP A 9 -8.12 -27.95 -26.68
C ASP A 9 -8.56 -27.92 -25.19
N GLN A 10 -9.79 -28.35 -24.88
CA GLN A 10 -10.22 -28.49 -23.48
C GLN A 10 -9.46 -29.59 -22.73
N ALA A 11 -9.21 -30.75 -23.35
CA ALA A 11 -8.44 -31.84 -22.75
C ALA A 11 -6.99 -31.42 -22.48
N VAL A 12 -6.33 -30.74 -23.42
CA VAL A 12 -4.96 -30.23 -23.25
C VAL A 12 -4.88 -29.14 -22.17
N ARG A 13 -5.86 -28.21 -22.11
CA ARG A 13 -5.96 -27.21 -21.03
C ARG A 13 -6.23 -27.85 -19.66
N SER A 14 -7.01 -28.93 -19.61
CA SER A 14 -7.29 -29.66 -18.37
C SER A 14 -6.07 -30.46 -17.87
N ALA A 15 -5.32 -31.11 -18.76
CA ALA A 15 -4.12 -31.87 -18.42
C ALA A 15 -2.97 -30.97 -17.96
N THR A 16 -2.79 -29.81 -18.62
CA THR A 16 -1.80 -28.80 -18.20
C THR A 16 -2.17 -28.16 -16.85
N ALA A 17 -3.45 -27.90 -16.59
CA ALA A 17 -3.94 -27.44 -15.29
C ALA A 17 -3.75 -28.49 -14.18
N MET A 18 -4.02 -29.76 -14.48
CA MET A 18 -3.77 -30.88 -13.55
C MET A 18 -2.28 -31.03 -13.22
N GLY A 19 -1.41 -31.00 -14.23
CA GLY A 19 0.05 -31.08 -14.04
C GLY A 19 0.60 -29.92 -13.20
N ARG A 20 0.09 -28.70 -13.41
CA ARG A 20 0.45 -27.52 -12.60
C ARG A 20 -0.01 -27.67 -11.15
N SER A 21 -1.23 -28.15 -10.92
CA SER A 21 -1.76 -28.43 -9.58
C SER A 21 -0.97 -29.52 -8.84
N ALA A 22 -0.52 -30.57 -9.53
CA ALA A 22 0.29 -31.64 -8.95
C ALA A 22 1.68 -31.14 -8.51
N ARG A 23 2.35 -30.34 -9.34
CA ARG A 23 3.66 -29.74 -8.99
C ARG A 23 3.57 -28.80 -7.79
N LEU A 24 2.53 -27.95 -7.76
CA LEU A 24 2.27 -27.09 -6.61
C LEU A 24 2.05 -27.91 -5.33
N ARG A 25 1.28 -29.00 -5.44
CA ARG A 25 1.02 -29.89 -4.31
C ARG A 25 2.28 -30.57 -3.79
N ALA A 26 3.14 -31.06 -4.69
CA ALA A 26 4.42 -31.66 -4.32
C ALA A 26 5.31 -30.63 -3.62
N PHE A 27 5.40 -29.40 -4.14
CA PHE A 27 6.12 -28.30 -3.50
C PHE A 27 5.59 -28.01 -2.09
N ASP A 28 4.28 -27.84 -1.92
CA ASP A 28 3.67 -27.57 -0.62
C ASP A 28 3.95 -28.69 0.39
N LEU A 29 3.84 -29.96 -0.03
CA LEU A 29 4.11 -31.10 0.84
C LEU A 29 5.59 -31.13 1.27
N THR A 30 6.51 -31.03 0.32
CA THR A 30 7.96 -31.07 0.58
C THR A 30 8.36 -29.95 1.54
N LEU A 31 7.93 -28.72 1.27
CA LEU A 31 8.26 -27.57 2.13
C LEU A 31 7.65 -27.71 3.53
N ALA A 32 6.41 -28.20 3.65
CA ALA A 32 5.77 -28.40 4.95
C ALA A 32 6.50 -29.46 5.79
N VAL A 33 6.90 -30.58 5.19
CA VAL A 33 7.68 -31.62 5.87
C VAL A 33 9.03 -31.09 6.32
N LEU A 34 9.77 -30.38 5.45
CA LEU A 34 11.05 -29.77 5.79
C LEU A 34 10.91 -28.78 6.96
N LEU A 35 9.87 -27.93 6.94
CA LEU A 35 9.61 -26.98 8.03
C LEU A 35 9.20 -27.67 9.33
N LEU A 36 8.39 -28.73 9.28
CA LEU A 36 8.05 -29.50 10.49
C LEU A 36 9.27 -30.13 11.13
N VAL A 37 10.18 -30.71 10.33
CA VAL A 37 11.43 -31.28 10.84
C VAL A 37 12.31 -30.18 11.44
N ALA A 38 12.55 -29.10 10.68
CA ALA A 38 13.42 -28.01 11.10
C ALA A 38 12.88 -27.26 12.34
N LEU A 39 11.56 -27.14 12.47
CA LEU A 39 10.90 -26.45 13.59
C LEU A 39 10.41 -27.41 14.68
N SER A 40 10.75 -28.70 14.61
CA SER A 40 10.30 -29.71 15.59
C SER A 40 10.63 -29.36 17.04
N PRO A 41 11.81 -28.81 17.41
CA PRO A 41 12.08 -28.44 18.80
C PRO A 41 11.15 -27.31 19.29
N VAL A 42 10.88 -26.34 18.40
CA VAL A 42 9.98 -25.21 18.70
C VAL A 42 8.53 -25.67 18.82
N LEU A 43 8.10 -26.58 17.96
CA LEU A 43 6.77 -27.20 18.01
C LEU A 43 6.56 -27.95 19.33
N LEU A 44 7.54 -28.77 19.73
CA LEU A 44 7.48 -29.53 20.98
C LEU A 44 7.40 -28.60 22.20
N LEU A 45 8.29 -27.60 22.26
CA LEU A 45 8.30 -26.63 23.35
C LEU A 45 6.97 -25.84 23.42
N ARG A 46 6.48 -25.34 22.28
CA ARG A 46 5.23 -24.57 22.24
C ARG A 46 4.01 -25.43 22.56
N GLY A 47 4.03 -26.70 22.18
CA GLY A 47 3.02 -27.68 22.53
C GLY A 47 2.97 -27.99 24.03
N LEU A 48 4.14 -28.14 24.66
CA LEU A 48 4.26 -28.28 26.11
C LEU A 48 3.69 -27.05 26.83
N VAL A 49 4.05 -25.84 26.38
CA VAL A 49 3.51 -24.58 26.92
C VAL A 49 1.98 -24.53 26.76
N ALA A 50 1.44 -24.95 25.62
CA ALA A 50 -0.01 -24.99 25.40
C ALA A 50 -0.72 -25.93 26.39
N LEU A 51 -0.15 -27.12 26.62
CA LEU A 51 -0.67 -28.09 27.59
C LEU A 51 -0.61 -27.55 29.03
N ILE A 52 0.53 -27.00 29.46
CA ILE A 52 0.73 -26.50 30.82
C ILE A 52 -0.14 -25.27 31.09
N ALA A 53 -0.16 -24.29 30.17
CA ALA A 53 -0.82 -23.01 30.41
C ALA A 53 -2.33 -23.01 30.12
N HIS A 54 -2.81 -23.91 29.25
CA HIS A 54 -4.20 -23.89 28.78
C HIS A 54 -4.92 -25.25 28.88
N GLY A 55 -4.25 -26.31 29.37
CA GLY A 55 -4.84 -27.64 29.55
C GLY A 55 -5.18 -28.38 28.25
N ARG A 56 -4.81 -27.84 27.09
CA ARG A 56 -5.08 -28.44 25.77
C ARG A 56 -3.99 -28.09 24.77
N LEU A 57 -3.71 -29.02 23.86
CA LEU A 57 -2.65 -28.82 22.87
C LEU A 57 -3.09 -27.87 21.75
N PHE A 58 -4.26 -28.12 21.16
CA PHE A 58 -4.71 -27.42 19.95
C PHE A 58 -5.98 -26.60 20.14
N THR A 59 -6.09 -25.56 19.32
CA THR A 59 -7.32 -24.83 19.01
C THR A 59 -7.68 -25.12 17.56
N LEU A 60 -8.95 -25.44 17.31
CA LEU A 60 -9.47 -25.79 15.98
C LEU A 60 -10.45 -24.71 15.54
N LEU A 61 -10.15 -24.04 14.43
CA LEU A 61 -10.98 -22.96 13.89
C LEU A 61 -11.60 -23.41 12.56
N PRO A 62 -12.94 -23.32 12.39
CA PRO A 62 -13.58 -23.69 11.14
C PRO A 62 -13.23 -22.69 10.03
N ARG A 63 -12.88 -23.20 8.86
CA ARG A 63 -12.48 -22.43 7.68
C ARG A 63 -12.99 -23.07 6.39
N LEU A 64 -13.06 -22.27 5.33
CA LEU A 64 -13.40 -22.74 3.99
C LEU A 64 -12.15 -23.06 3.19
N GLY A 65 -12.08 -24.31 2.73
CA GLY A 65 -11.02 -24.87 1.89
C GLY A 65 -11.38 -24.85 0.40
N ARG A 66 -10.64 -25.65 -0.37
CA ARG A 66 -10.88 -25.82 -1.81
C ARG A 66 -12.32 -26.25 -2.10
N GLY A 67 -12.97 -25.57 -3.05
CA GLY A 67 -14.36 -25.86 -3.41
C GLY A 67 -15.36 -25.60 -2.29
N HIS A 68 -15.05 -24.66 -1.38
CA HIS A 68 -15.86 -24.32 -0.20
C HIS A 68 -16.06 -25.48 0.79
N ARG A 69 -15.19 -26.48 0.77
CA ARG A 69 -15.22 -27.57 1.76
C ARG A 69 -14.79 -27.04 3.12
N LEU A 70 -15.59 -27.29 4.15
CA LEU A 70 -15.23 -26.96 5.52
C LEU A 70 -14.05 -27.83 5.98
N TYR A 71 -13.06 -27.20 6.60
CA TYR A 71 -11.98 -27.87 7.30
C TYR A 71 -11.67 -27.16 8.63
N ARG A 72 -10.95 -27.84 9.52
CA ARG A 72 -10.53 -27.29 10.82
C ARG A 72 -9.08 -26.86 10.73
N GLN A 73 -8.84 -25.55 10.76
CA GLN A 73 -7.49 -25.01 10.86
C GLN A 73 -6.94 -25.24 12.27
N ILE A 74 -5.75 -25.85 12.34
CA ILE A 74 -5.10 -26.25 13.57
C ILE A 74 -4.12 -25.15 14.00
N GLY A 75 -4.20 -24.74 15.26
CA GLY A 75 -3.18 -23.92 15.95
C GLY A 75 -2.94 -24.46 17.35
N PHE A 76 -1.84 -24.08 18.00
CA PHE A 76 -1.67 -24.35 19.42
C PHE A 76 -2.61 -23.49 20.26
N ALA A 77 -2.98 -23.97 21.44
CA ALA A 77 -3.71 -23.15 22.41
C ALA A 77 -2.85 -21.99 22.93
N GLY A 78 -3.50 -20.84 23.12
CA GLY A 78 -2.87 -19.58 23.54
C GLY A 78 -2.35 -18.72 22.40
N THR A 79 -1.93 -17.50 22.72
CA THR A 79 -1.33 -16.55 21.78
C THR A 79 0.21 -16.62 21.85
N GLY A 80 0.92 -15.82 21.06
CA GLY A 80 2.39 -15.73 21.09
C GLY A 80 3.10 -16.45 19.94
N VAL A 81 4.44 -16.37 19.96
CA VAL A 81 5.30 -16.90 18.90
C VAL A 81 5.11 -18.42 18.78
N GLY A 82 4.98 -18.89 17.54
CA GLY A 82 4.84 -20.31 17.24
C GLY A 82 3.43 -20.88 17.40
N SER A 83 2.45 -20.10 17.90
CA SER A 83 1.07 -20.61 18.09
C SER A 83 0.41 -21.09 16.79
N GLY A 84 0.79 -20.48 15.65
CA GLY A 84 0.28 -20.85 14.33
C GLY A 84 1.00 -22.03 13.67
N LEU A 85 2.10 -22.56 14.22
CA LEU A 85 2.90 -23.59 13.55
C LEU A 85 2.15 -24.90 13.22
N PRO A 86 1.18 -25.38 14.02
CA PRO A 86 0.41 -26.57 13.67
C PRO A 86 -0.39 -26.47 12.36
N VAL A 87 -0.54 -25.26 11.80
CA VAL A 87 -1.16 -25.07 10.48
C VAL A 87 -0.43 -25.84 9.37
N LEU A 88 0.84 -26.19 9.56
CA LEU A 88 1.61 -27.02 8.63
C LEU A 88 0.97 -28.42 8.46
N PHE A 89 0.28 -28.95 9.47
CA PHE A 89 -0.47 -30.20 9.33
C PHE A 89 -1.65 -30.06 8.36
N ASN A 90 -2.32 -28.91 8.31
CA ASN A 90 -3.35 -28.63 7.30
C ASN A 90 -2.76 -28.54 5.89
N VAL A 91 -1.52 -28.03 5.76
CA VAL A 91 -0.80 -28.06 4.48
C VAL A 91 -0.52 -29.51 4.07
N ILE A 92 -0.04 -30.36 4.98
CA ILE A 92 0.18 -31.78 4.69
C ILE A 92 -1.11 -32.53 4.37
N ALA A 93 -2.21 -32.24 5.07
CA ALA A 93 -3.53 -32.83 4.80
C ALA A 93 -4.10 -32.39 3.44
N GLY A 94 -3.67 -31.23 2.93
CA GLY A 94 -4.11 -30.70 1.64
C GLY A 94 -5.32 -29.78 1.71
N ASP A 95 -5.68 -29.36 2.91
CA ASP A 95 -6.65 -28.30 3.16
C ASP A 95 -6.12 -26.95 2.68
N LEU A 96 -4.82 -26.72 2.87
CA LEU A 96 -4.10 -25.49 2.58
C LEU A 96 -2.90 -25.72 1.66
N GLY A 97 -2.51 -24.67 0.94
CA GLY A 97 -1.17 -24.50 0.37
C GLY A 97 -0.38 -23.43 1.12
N PHE A 98 0.90 -23.24 0.79
CA PHE A 98 1.64 -22.09 1.33
C PHE A 98 1.17 -20.77 0.72
N VAL A 99 0.83 -20.79 -0.55
CA VAL A 99 0.42 -19.61 -1.32
C VAL A 99 -0.96 -19.82 -1.94
N GLY A 100 -1.83 -18.82 -1.82
CA GLY A 100 -3.19 -18.85 -2.33
C GLY A 100 -4.08 -17.82 -1.63
N PRO A 101 -5.36 -17.70 -2.05
CA PRO A 101 -6.35 -16.83 -1.42
C PRO A 101 -6.49 -17.11 0.09
N ARG A 102 -6.92 -16.12 0.87
CA ARG A 102 -7.13 -16.31 2.31
C ARG A 102 -8.22 -17.35 2.58
N ALA A 103 -7.98 -18.21 3.59
CA ALA A 103 -9.02 -19.10 4.11
C ALA A 103 -10.12 -18.28 4.82
N ARG A 104 -11.27 -18.16 4.17
CA ARG A 104 -12.42 -17.41 4.68
C ARG A 104 -13.12 -18.12 5.82
N LEU A 105 -13.81 -17.35 6.65
CA LEU A 105 -14.72 -17.88 7.66
C LEU A 105 -15.98 -18.44 6.98
N PRO A 106 -16.65 -19.45 7.57
CA PRO A 106 -17.93 -19.95 7.06
C PRO A 106 -19.00 -18.86 6.94
N GLU A 107 -18.97 -17.88 7.83
CA GLU A 107 -19.88 -16.72 7.87
C GLU A 107 -19.66 -15.74 6.72
N GLU A 108 -18.45 -15.70 6.14
CA GLU A 108 -18.10 -14.85 4.99
C GLU A 108 -18.61 -15.43 3.65
N MET A 109 -19.46 -16.46 3.69
CA MET A 109 -20.13 -16.98 2.48
C MET A 109 -21.27 -16.05 2.07
N ASP A 110 -20.96 -15.09 1.19
CA ASP A 110 -21.98 -14.46 0.37
C ASP A 110 -22.69 -15.60 -0.37
N GLY A 111 -23.99 -15.82 -0.18
CA GLY A 111 -24.78 -16.93 -0.74
C GLY A 111 -24.79 -17.07 -2.28
N ARG A 112 -23.91 -16.35 -2.99
CA ARG A 112 -23.56 -16.52 -4.39
C ARG A 112 -22.29 -17.34 -4.49
N THR A 113 -22.43 -18.66 -4.64
CA THR A 113 -21.35 -19.51 -5.13
C THR A 113 -20.88 -18.93 -6.48
N PRO A 114 -19.59 -18.61 -6.67
CA PRO A 114 -19.09 -18.21 -7.97
C PRO A 114 -19.45 -19.32 -8.97
N GLN A 115 -20.18 -18.98 -10.04
CA GLN A 115 -20.36 -19.89 -11.17
C GLN A 115 -18.96 -20.32 -11.63
N GLY A 116 -18.66 -21.62 -11.51
CA GLY A 116 -17.31 -22.16 -11.74
C GLY A 116 -16.53 -22.61 -10.49
N ALA A 117 -17.20 -23.13 -9.45
CA ALA A 117 -16.62 -23.70 -8.23
C ALA A 117 -15.45 -24.69 -8.43
N ASN A 118 -15.26 -25.22 -9.65
CA ASN A 118 -14.17 -26.12 -10.01
C ASN A 118 -12.81 -25.42 -10.25
N VAL A 119 -12.74 -24.09 -10.25
CA VAL A 119 -11.51 -23.33 -10.57
C VAL A 119 -10.87 -22.66 -9.32
N VAL A 120 -11.50 -22.74 -8.15
CA VAL A 120 -10.95 -22.12 -6.93
C VAL A 120 -9.76 -22.95 -6.41
N PRO A 121 -8.54 -22.39 -6.36
CA PRO A 121 -7.36 -23.06 -5.83
C PRO A 121 -7.50 -23.29 -4.32
N ARG A 122 -6.59 -24.09 -3.75
CA ARG A 122 -6.51 -24.22 -2.28
C ARG A 122 -6.21 -22.84 -1.66
N PRO A 123 -6.82 -22.51 -0.52
CA PRO A 123 -6.42 -21.32 0.22
C PRO A 123 -4.95 -21.44 0.66
N GLY A 124 -4.31 -20.29 0.84
CA GLY A 124 -2.90 -20.16 1.21
C GLY A 124 -2.69 -19.64 2.61
N LEU A 125 -1.53 -19.94 3.19
CA LEU A 125 -1.01 -19.24 4.36
C LEU A 125 -0.62 -17.79 4.03
N VAL A 126 -0.19 -17.54 2.79
CA VAL A 126 0.21 -16.23 2.27
C VAL A 126 -0.54 -15.96 0.97
N SER A 127 -1.16 -14.79 0.86
CA SER A 127 -1.79 -14.29 -0.37
C SER A 127 -1.09 -13.03 -0.88
N THR A 128 -1.25 -12.71 -2.16
CA THR A 128 -0.75 -11.44 -2.71
C THR A 128 -1.40 -10.25 -1.99
N HIS A 129 -2.68 -10.36 -1.63
CA HIS A 129 -3.35 -9.33 -0.82
C HIS A 129 -2.65 -9.16 0.54
N ALA A 130 -2.31 -10.25 1.24
CA ALA A 130 -1.62 -10.17 2.53
C ALA A 130 -0.24 -9.50 2.42
N VAL A 131 0.55 -9.84 1.39
CA VAL A 131 1.85 -9.20 1.14
C VAL A 131 1.69 -7.71 0.85
N ARG A 132 0.76 -7.34 -0.03
CA ARG A 132 0.50 -5.93 -0.39
C ARG A 132 -0.06 -5.13 0.78
N ARG A 133 -0.93 -5.71 1.58
CA ARG A 133 -1.50 -5.09 2.79
C ARG A 133 -0.39 -4.81 3.79
N GLN A 134 0.49 -5.78 4.03
CA GLN A 134 1.62 -5.59 4.91
C GLN A 134 2.62 -4.56 4.36
N ALA A 135 2.78 -4.47 3.04
CA ALA A 135 3.57 -3.42 2.40
C ALA A 135 2.90 -2.02 2.43
N GLY A 136 1.60 -1.95 2.77
CA GLY A 136 0.81 -0.72 2.82
C GLY A 136 0.31 -0.24 1.45
N ILE A 137 0.21 -1.14 0.46
CA ILE A 137 -0.12 -0.83 -0.94
C ILE A 137 -1.31 -1.66 -1.48
N ALA A 138 -2.11 -2.24 -0.60
CA ALA A 138 -3.31 -3.01 -0.97
C ALA A 138 -4.54 -2.09 -1.07
N PHE A 139 -4.56 -1.18 -2.03
CA PHE A 139 -5.66 -0.23 -2.23
C PHE A 139 -6.88 -0.81 -2.98
N GLU A 140 -6.72 -2.00 -3.57
CA GLU A 140 -7.77 -2.71 -4.28
C GLU A 140 -8.32 -3.85 -3.38
N ASP A 141 -9.59 -4.20 -3.59
CA ASP A 141 -10.29 -5.25 -2.83
C ASP A 141 -9.54 -6.60 -2.84
N GLU A 142 -9.64 -7.36 -1.75
CA GLU A 142 -9.08 -8.70 -1.59
C GLU A 142 -9.46 -9.61 -2.78
N ARG A 143 -10.71 -9.50 -3.29
CA ARG A 143 -11.18 -10.28 -4.44
C ARG A 143 -10.45 -9.97 -5.75
N PHE A 144 -9.93 -8.75 -5.92
CA PHE A 144 -9.13 -8.39 -7.09
C PHE A 144 -7.78 -9.11 -7.06
N HIS A 145 -7.13 -9.12 -5.89
CA HIS A 145 -5.86 -9.82 -5.68
C HIS A 145 -6.00 -11.35 -5.70
N ASP A 146 -7.06 -11.90 -5.10
CA ASP A 146 -7.36 -13.33 -5.15
C ASP A 146 -7.45 -13.83 -6.61
N ARG A 147 -8.12 -13.07 -7.48
CA ARG A 147 -8.18 -13.38 -8.92
C ARG A 147 -6.81 -13.39 -9.59
N LEU A 148 -5.94 -12.44 -9.27
CA LEU A 148 -4.56 -12.42 -9.79
C LEU A 148 -3.76 -13.66 -9.37
N ASP A 149 -3.91 -14.08 -8.11
CA ASP A 149 -3.25 -15.28 -7.59
C ASP A 149 -3.69 -16.54 -8.33
N ILE A 150 -5.00 -16.68 -8.59
CA ILE A 150 -5.56 -17.81 -9.35
C ILE A 150 -4.85 -18.00 -10.71
N TYR A 151 -4.62 -16.92 -11.46
CA TYR A 151 -3.98 -17.00 -12.77
C TYR A 151 -2.45 -17.21 -12.69
N ARG A 152 -1.79 -16.67 -11.66
CA ARG A 152 -0.31 -16.66 -11.53
C ARG A 152 0.27 -17.81 -10.71
N LEU A 153 -0.55 -18.57 -9.98
CA LEU A 153 -0.15 -19.65 -9.08
C LEU A 153 0.78 -20.69 -9.73
N SER A 154 2.07 -20.67 -9.41
CA SER A 154 3.08 -21.62 -9.89
C SER A 154 4.12 -21.81 -8.79
N VAL A 155 4.98 -22.83 -8.87
CA VAL A 155 6.03 -23.04 -7.86
C VAL A 155 6.94 -21.81 -7.76
N SER A 156 7.37 -21.25 -8.90
CA SER A 156 8.20 -20.04 -8.93
C SER A 156 7.48 -18.83 -8.34
N HIS A 157 6.20 -18.65 -8.65
CA HIS A 157 5.39 -17.58 -8.07
C HIS A 157 5.23 -17.75 -6.54
N SER A 158 5.00 -18.98 -6.07
CA SER A 158 4.88 -19.30 -4.66
C SER A 158 6.17 -18.99 -3.90
N VAL A 159 7.31 -19.45 -4.40
CA VAL A 159 8.63 -19.14 -3.82
C VAL A 159 8.85 -17.62 -3.78
N ALA A 160 8.61 -16.92 -4.88
CA ALA A 160 8.77 -15.46 -4.93
C ALA A 160 7.84 -14.74 -3.95
N LEU A 161 6.60 -15.20 -3.76
CA LEU A 161 5.66 -14.58 -2.81
C LEU A 161 6.06 -14.83 -1.36
N LEU A 162 6.54 -16.03 -1.03
CA LEU A 162 7.05 -16.36 0.30
C LEU A 162 8.29 -15.53 0.66
N VAL A 163 9.23 -15.37 -0.28
CA VAL A 163 10.41 -14.50 -0.09
C VAL A 163 9.99 -13.06 0.14
N ARG A 164 9.09 -12.51 -0.69
CA ARG A 164 8.53 -11.16 -0.50
C ARG A 164 7.88 -11.03 0.87
N PHE A 165 7.03 -11.96 1.26
CA PHE A 165 6.36 -11.96 2.56
C PHE A 165 7.35 -11.94 3.74
N ALA A 166 8.39 -12.78 3.68
CA ALA A 166 9.44 -12.81 4.71
C ALA A 166 10.18 -11.47 4.80
N LEU A 167 10.58 -10.90 3.65
CA LEU A 167 11.28 -9.60 3.61
C LEU A 167 10.44 -8.46 4.16
N VAL A 168 9.15 -8.38 3.81
CA VAL A 168 8.27 -7.32 4.34
C VAL A 168 8.05 -7.48 5.83
N ARG A 169 7.96 -8.71 6.35
CA ARG A 169 7.89 -8.94 7.80
C ARG A 169 9.16 -8.48 8.52
N LEU A 170 10.33 -8.68 7.92
CA LEU A 170 11.61 -8.25 8.49
C LEU A 170 11.81 -6.73 8.46
N ILE A 171 11.57 -6.09 7.31
CA ILE A 171 11.65 -4.63 7.15
C ILE A 171 10.53 -3.94 7.97
N GLY A 172 9.44 -4.69 8.16
CA GLY A 172 8.23 -4.28 8.84
C GLY A 172 7.29 -3.47 7.94
N GLY A 173 6.02 -3.45 8.32
CA GLY A 173 4.90 -3.11 7.44
C GLY A 173 3.86 -2.19 8.08
N ALA A 174 2.86 -1.79 7.29
CA ALA A 174 1.61 -1.29 7.86
C ALA A 174 1.08 -2.34 8.83
N SER A 175 0.75 -1.93 10.05
CA SER A 175 0.33 -2.85 11.11
C SER A 175 -1.16 -2.67 11.29
N ALA A 176 -1.93 -3.61 10.73
CA ALA A 176 -3.34 -3.73 11.01
C ALA A 176 -3.50 -4.67 12.20
N VAL A 177 -3.53 -4.16 13.43
CA VAL A 177 -4.32 -4.67 14.56
C VAL A 177 -4.27 -3.60 15.67
N GLY A 178 -5.40 -2.95 15.94
CA GLY A 178 -5.59 -2.03 17.07
C GLY A 178 -6.45 -0.81 16.71
N GLU A 179 -7.12 -0.24 17.70
CA GLU A 179 -7.80 1.05 17.59
C GLU A 179 -6.75 2.11 17.23
N MET A 180 -6.77 2.55 15.98
CA MET A 180 -5.71 3.38 15.42
C MET A 180 -6.04 4.85 15.65
N ALA A 181 -5.10 5.59 16.22
CA ALA A 181 -5.24 7.03 16.36
C ALA A 181 -5.45 7.65 14.97
N ALA A 182 -6.45 8.54 14.84
CA ALA A 182 -6.78 9.21 13.58
C ALA A 182 -5.63 10.06 13.01
N THR A 183 -4.71 10.49 13.88
CA THR A 183 -3.48 11.20 13.49
C THR A 183 -2.29 10.67 14.30
N VAL A 184 -1.11 10.74 13.69
CA VAL A 184 0.18 10.44 14.31
C VAL A 184 1.01 11.71 14.27
N SER A 185 1.36 12.24 15.45
CA SER A 185 2.28 13.40 15.54
C SER A 185 3.72 12.94 15.29
N LEU A 186 4.30 13.37 14.17
CA LEU A 186 5.69 13.11 13.82
C LEU A 186 6.47 14.42 13.84
N PHE A 187 7.40 14.56 14.77
CA PHE A 187 8.18 15.80 14.95
C PHE A 187 7.29 17.05 15.14
N GLY A 188 6.11 16.86 15.74
CA GLY A 188 5.10 17.90 15.95
C GLY A 188 4.19 18.17 14.74
N VAL A 189 4.39 17.53 13.59
CA VAL A 189 3.49 17.62 12.43
C VAL A 189 2.41 16.54 12.55
N PRO A 190 1.11 16.88 12.51
CA PRO A 190 0.03 15.91 12.55
C PRO A 190 -0.08 15.21 11.18
N VAL A 191 0.28 13.93 11.13
CA VAL A 191 0.13 13.10 9.92
C VAL A 191 -1.13 12.26 10.04
N ALA A 192 -2.03 12.37 9.08
CA ALA A 192 -3.27 11.61 9.07
C ALA A 192 -3.02 10.11 8.95
N ASN A 193 -3.77 9.34 9.72
CA ASN A 193 -3.73 7.89 9.70
C ASN A 193 -5.04 7.38 9.12
N ALA A 194 -5.12 7.39 7.79
CA ALA A 194 -6.31 7.04 7.02
C ALA A 194 -5.96 6.06 5.91
N SER A 195 -6.95 5.31 5.45
CA SER A 195 -6.85 4.51 4.23
C SER A 195 -6.90 5.39 2.97
N MET A 196 -6.55 4.81 1.83
CA MET A 196 -6.70 5.42 0.52
C MET A 196 -8.17 5.79 0.25
N GLU A 197 -9.09 4.88 0.57
CA GLU A 197 -10.53 5.09 0.39
C GLU A 197 -11.05 6.24 1.25
N GLU A 198 -10.71 6.26 2.54
CA GLU A 198 -11.07 7.35 3.46
C GLU A 198 -10.49 8.69 3.01
N THR A 199 -9.26 8.68 2.47
CA THR A 199 -8.61 9.88 1.97
C THR A 199 -9.30 10.41 0.72
N VAL A 200 -9.62 9.55 -0.26
CA VAL A 200 -10.35 9.94 -1.47
C VAL A 200 -11.74 10.43 -1.09
N GLY A 201 -12.47 9.72 -0.24
CA GLY A 201 -13.79 10.15 0.25
C GLY A 201 -13.75 11.51 0.94
N TRP A 202 -12.73 11.75 1.77
CA TRP A 202 -12.51 13.06 2.39
C TRP A 202 -12.25 14.16 1.36
N LEU A 203 -11.39 13.93 0.35
CA LEU A 203 -11.13 14.89 -0.72
C LEU A 203 -12.40 15.24 -1.50
N LEU A 204 -13.21 14.23 -1.84
CA LEU A 204 -14.49 14.43 -2.55
C LEU A 204 -15.49 15.25 -1.73
N ALA A 205 -15.59 15.00 -0.43
CA ALA A 205 -16.43 15.79 0.47
C ALA A 205 -16.00 17.27 0.48
N ARG A 206 -14.69 17.55 0.34
CA ARG A 206 -14.15 18.91 0.32
C ARG A 206 -14.38 19.65 -1.00
N LEU A 207 -14.66 18.96 -2.10
CA LEU A 207 -15.01 19.61 -3.38
C LEU A 207 -16.27 20.49 -3.27
N ARG A 208 -17.16 20.18 -2.33
CA ARG A 208 -18.38 20.94 -2.04
C ARG A 208 -18.18 22.03 -1.00
N SER A 209 -17.02 22.07 -0.35
CA SER A 209 -16.73 23.04 0.69
C SER A 209 -16.31 24.38 0.10
N ARG A 210 -16.61 25.48 0.80
CA ARG A 210 -16.14 26.83 0.43
C ARG A 210 -14.72 27.13 0.92
N HIS A 211 -14.10 26.21 1.65
CA HIS A 211 -12.77 26.38 2.22
C HIS A 211 -11.74 25.70 1.32
N ALA A 212 -10.75 26.47 0.85
CA ALA A 212 -9.59 25.91 0.17
C ALA A 212 -8.95 24.84 1.07
N THR A 213 -8.59 23.70 0.48
CA THR A 213 -8.09 22.53 1.18
C THR A 213 -6.71 22.21 0.65
N ASN A 214 -5.69 22.35 1.48
CA ASN A 214 -4.32 21.97 1.16
C ASN A 214 -4.04 20.58 1.72
N CYS A 215 -3.66 19.65 0.84
CA CYS A 215 -3.29 18.30 1.24
C CYS A 215 -1.89 17.96 0.71
N PHE A 216 -0.98 17.62 1.62
CA PHE A 216 0.44 17.39 1.33
C PHE A 216 0.87 15.98 1.71
N PHE A 217 1.97 15.52 1.13
CA PHE A 217 2.52 14.19 1.36
C PHE A 217 3.91 14.34 1.97
N VAL A 218 4.16 13.66 3.08
CA VAL A 218 5.45 13.71 3.76
C VAL A 218 6.14 12.36 3.74
N ASN A 219 7.41 12.39 3.34
CA ASN A 219 8.34 11.27 3.48
C ASN A 219 9.53 11.67 4.37
N ALA A 220 10.50 10.77 4.54
CA ALA A 220 11.68 11.02 5.38
C ALA A 220 12.46 12.30 4.99
N ASP A 221 12.54 12.59 3.69
CA ASP A 221 13.22 13.79 3.18
C ASP A 221 12.45 15.07 3.53
N CYS A 222 11.12 15.04 3.44
CA CYS A 222 10.27 16.15 3.85
C CYS A 222 10.49 16.52 5.32
N PHE A 223 10.57 15.54 6.22
CA PHE A 223 10.88 15.82 7.63
C PHE A 223 12.30 16.37 7.83
N ASN A 224 13.25 15.91 7.00
CA ASN A 224 14.60 16.48 7.03
C ASN A 224 14.63 17.94 6.59
N ILE A 225 13.84 18.31 5.59
CA ILE A 225 13.65 19.70 5.13
C ILE A 225 12.95 20.52 6.22
N ALA A 226 11.82 20.05 6.75
CA ALA A 226 11.02 20.76 7.75
C ALA A 226 11.77 21.08 9.05
N ALA A 227 12.78 20.28 9.42
CA ALA A 227 13.61 20.58 10.58
C ALA A 227 14.76 21.58 10.32
N ARG A 228 14.87 22.14 9.11
CA ARG A 228 15.80 23.23 8.77
C ARG A 228 15.13 24.41 8.07
N ASP A 229 13.94 24.20 7.51
CA ASP A 229 13.13 25.21 6.84
C ASP A 229 11.84 25.45 7.64
N THR A 230 11.78 26.60 8.32
CA THR A 230 10.65 26.99 9.17
C THR A 230 9.41 27.33 8.35
N ALA A 231 9.56 27.88 7.15
CA ALA A 231 8.44 28.21 6.26
C ALA A 231 7.78 26.94 5.75
N TYR A 232 8.57 25.95 5.33
CA TYR A 232 8.05 24.64 4.94
C TYR A 232 7.35 23.93 6.12
N ARG A 233 7.94 24.00 7.33
CA ARG A 233 7.32 23.43 8.52
C ARG A 233 5.97 24.10 8.84
N ALA A 234 5.86 25.42 8.71
CA ALA A 234 4.60 26.14 8.89
C ALA A 234 3.54 25.66 7.89
N CYS A 235 3.92 25.50 6.61
CA CYS A 235 3.02 24.96 5.59
C CYS A 235 2.47 23.57 5.96
N LEU A 236 3.31 22.68 6.52
CA LEU A 236 2.86 21.36 6.97
C LEU A 236 1.92 21.41 8.18
N LEU A 237 2.10 22.38 9.08
CA LEU A 237 1.24 22.55 10.27
C LEU A 237 -0.09 23.20 9.94
N GLU A 238 -0.11 24.09 8.95
CA GLU A 238 -1.30 24.82 8.49
C GLU A 238 -2.10 24.05 7.43
N ALA A 239 -1.54 22.96 6.89
CA ALA A 239 -2.23 22.12 5.91
C ALA A 239 -3.48 21.48 6.53
N ASP A 240 -4.55 21.41 5.74
CA ASP A 240 -5.79 20.75 6.15
C ASP A 240 -5.58 19.24 6.36
N ARG A 241 -4.63 18.63 5.62
CA ARG A 241 -4.20 17.25 5.84
C ARG A 241 -2.78 17.00 5.35
N VAL A 242 -2.01 16.27 6.15
CA VAL A 242 -0.71 15.72 5.76
C VAL A 242 -0.79 14.20 5.73
N LEU A 243 -0.41 13.59 4.61
CA LEU A 243 -0.52 12.15 4.37
C LEU A 243 0.85 11.46 4.42
N PRO A 244 0.91 10.20 4.90
CA PRO A 244 2.15 9.44 4.99
C PRO A 244 2.59 8.94 3.61
N ASP A 245 3.85 9.22 3.24
CA ASP A 245 4.49 8.72 2.03
C ASP A 245 5.79 7.96 2.36
N GLY A 246 5.79 6.68 2.04
CA GLY A 246 6.96 5.82 2.01
C GLY A 246 7.31 5.09 3.32
N LEU A 247 8.38 4.30 3.23
CA LEU A 247 8.82 3.39 4.30
C LEU A 247 9.28 4.12 5.57
N GLY A 248 9.96 5.27 5.44
CA GLY A 248 10.48 6.00 6.59
C GLY A 248 9.40 6.46 7.55
N VAL A 249 8.27 6.95 7.03
CA VAL A 249 7.12 7.39 7.83
C VAL A 249 6.41 6.21 8.48
N ALA A 250 6.27 5.09 7.77
CA ALA A 250 5.74 3.86 8.34
C ALA A 250 6.61 3.29 9.48
N ILE A 251 7.94 3.41 9.38
CA ILE A 251 8.85 3.04 10.48
C ILE A 251 8.64 3.99 11.67
N ALA A 252 8.52 5.30 11.42
CA ALA A 252 8.30 6.30 12.46
C ALA A 252 7.03 6.03 13.29
N GLY A 253 5.89 5.79 12.63
CA GLY A 253 4.64 5.45 13.31
C GLY A 253 4.78 4.22 14.20
N ARG A 254 5.43 3.15 13.70
CA ARG A 254 5.69 1.94 14.49
C ARG A 254 6.57 2.19 15.72
N MET A 255 7.66 2.96 15.58
CA MET A 255 8.57 3.24 16.71
C MET A 255 7.90 4.05 17.82
N LEU A 256 6.90 4.86 17.47
CA LEU A 256 6.07 5.65 18.39
C LEU A 256 4.90 4.86 19.00
N GLY A 257 4.65 3.63 18.52
CA GLY A 257 3.55 2.77 18.97
C GLY A 257 2.21 3.07 18.30
N THR A 258 2.18 3.89 17.25
CA THR A 258 0.99 4.27 16.48
C THR A 258 1.25 4.03 14.99
N PRO A 259 1.15 2.77 14.52
CA PRO A 259 1.41 2.44 13.12
C PRO A 259 0.38 3.08 12.17
N PHE A 260 0.83 3.39 10.95
CA PHE A 260 -0.06 3.88 9.90
C PHE A 260 -0.85 2.73 9.24
N ALA A 261 -2.10 3.02 8.87
CA ALA A 261 -3.03 2.14 8.16
C ALA A 261 -2.46 1.69 6.83
N GLU A 262 -2.07 2.68 6.01
CA GLU A 262 -1.68 2.51 4.62
C GLU A 262 -0.62 3.54 4.25
N ASN A 263 0.08 3.27 3.15
CA ASN A 263 1.01 4.21 2.55
C ASN A 263 0.29 5.06 1.49
N VAL A 264 -0.44 6.08 1.95
CA VAL A 264 -1.23 6.97 1.08
C VAL A 264 -0.31 7.97 0.37
N ASN A 265 0.43 7.49 -0.62
CA ASN A 265 1.34 8.31 -1.43
C ASN A 265 0.64 8.93 -2.64
N GLY A 266 1.13 10.09 -3.10
CA GLY A 266 0.51 10.85 -4.19
C GLY A 266 0.42 10.09 -5.52
N THR A 267 1.45 9.28 -5.85
CA THR A 267 1.47 8.47 -7.10
C THR A 267 0.34 7.45 -7.14
N ASP A 268 0.06 6.80 -6.01
CA ASP A 268 -1.00 5.80 -5.93
C ASP A 268 -2.37 6.45 -5.70
N LEU A 269 -2.45 7.61 -5.02
CA LEU A 269 -3.71 8.32 -4.78
C LEU A 269 -4.33 8.92 -6.05
N LEU A 270 -3.50 9.48 -6.94
CA LEU A 270 -3.99 10.24 -8.10
C LEU A 270 -4.90 9.40 -9.03
N PRO A 271 -4.57 8.15 -9.40
CA PRO A 271 -5.50 7.30 -10.17
C PRO A 271 -6.85 7.06 -9.49
N HIS A 272 -6.89 6.83 -8.18
CA HIS A 272 -8.15 6.61 -7.45
C HIS A 272 -8.99 7.89 -7.42
N LEU A 273 -8.35 9.04 -7.18
CA LEU A 273 -9.02 10.34 -7.23
C LEU A 273 -9.58 10.63 -8.64
N CYS A 274 -8.80 10.37 -9.69
CA CYS A 274 -9.24 10.57 -11.07
C CYS A 274 -10.48 9.73 -11.42
N ARG A 275 -10.55 8.46 -11.00
CA ARG A 275 -11.74 7.63 -11.20
C ARG A 275 -12.96 8.22 -10.50
N ALA A 276 -12.79 8.76 -9.29
CA ALA A 276 -13.88 9.38 -8.56
C ALA A 276 -14.33 10.71 -9.19
N LEU A 277 -13.40 11.54 -9.67
CA LEU A 277 -13.71 12.78 -10.39
C LEU A 277 -14.41 12.50 -11.73
N ALA A 278 -14.02 11.43 -12.43
CA ALA A 278 -14.70 11.00 -13.66
C ALA A 278 -16.17 10.63 -13.38
N ALA A 279 -16.46 10.03 -12.22
CA ALA A 279 -17.82 9.70 -11.83
C ALA A 279 -18.67 10.93 -11.45
N SER A 280 -18.06 11.99 -10.91
CA SER A 280 -18.76 13.23 -10.54
C SER A 280 -18.78 14.31 -11.65
N GLY A 281 -17.94 14.18 -12.68
CA GLY A 281 -17.77 15.19 -13.74
C GLY A 281 -16.90 16.39 -13.32
N ASP A 282 -16.26 16.32 -12.15
CA ASP A 282 -15.45 17.42 -11.62
C ASP A 282 -14.11 17.54 -12.37
N GLY A 283 -13.65 18.79 -12.53
CA GLY A 283 -12.44 19.10 -13.31
C GLY A 283 -11.14 19.01 -12.50
N LEU A 284 -10.10 18.47 -13.14
CA LEU A 284 -8.75 18.36 -12.60
C LEU A 284 -7.79 19.29 -13.36
N PHE A 285 -7.02 20.11 -12.64
CA PHE A 285 -5.93 20.91 -13.18
C PHE A 285 -4.57 20.34 -12.76
N LEU A 286 -3.62 20.21 -13.70
CA LEU A 286 -2.27 19.72 -13.44
C LEU A 286 -1.23 20.84 -13.62
N LEU A 287 -0.60 21.26 -12.53
CA LEU A 287 0.49 22.23 -12.52
C LEU A 287 1.80 21.53 -12.14
N GLY A 288 2.88 21.73 -12.89
CA GLY A 288 4.21 21.31 -12.46
C GLY A 288 5.02 20.57 -13.52
N ALA A 289 6.15 20.01 -13.09
CA ALA A 289 7.14 19.35 -13.94
C ALA A 289 7.65 20.20 -15.11
N ARG A 290 8.41 19.60 -16.03
CA ARG A 290 8.95 20.28 -17.23
C ARG A 290 7.86 20.51 -18.27
N PRO A 291 8.04 21.45 -19.22
CA PRO A 291 7.13 21.63 -20.35
C PRO A 291 6.81 20.31 -21.05
N GLY A 292 5.53 20.05 -21.32
CA GLY A 292 5.02 18.82 -21.94
C GLY A 292 4.68 17.69 -20.95
N VAL A 293 5.22 17.70 -19.74
CA VAL A 293 5.02 16.59 -18.78
C VAL A 293 3.62 16.59 -18.20
N ALA A 294 3.06 17.77 -17.88
CA ALA A 294 1.69 17.87 -17.36
C ALA A 294 0.67 17.41 -18.43
N GLU A 295 0.91 17.75 -19.69
CA GLU A 295 0.09 17.36 -20.85
C GLU A 295 0.14 15.84 -21.08
N ASP A 296 1.34 15.25 -21.04
CA ASP A 296 1.54 13.80 -21.16
C ASP A 296 0.82 13.07 -20.02
N ALA A 297 0.98 13.54 -18.78
CA ALA A 297 0.32 12.97 -17.62
C ALA A 297 -1.21 13.07 -17.72
N ALA A 298 -1.75 14.19 -18.19
CA ALA A 298 -3.17 14.37 -18.43
C ALA A 298 -3.73 13.32 -19.40
N ARG A 299 -3.03 13.05 -20.51
CA ARG A 299 -3.45 12.02 -21.48
C ARG A 299 -3.46 10.62 -20.86
N THR A 300 -2.43 10.26 -20.10
CA THR A 300 -2.39 8.97 -19.42
C THR A 300 -3.51 8.83 -18.38
N LEU A 301 -3.77 9.87 -17.58
CA LEU A 301 -4.83 9.85 -16.57
C LEU A 301 -6.22 9.76 -17.19
N ALA A 302 -6.46 10.41 -18.33
CA ALA A 302 -7.73 10.32 -19.06
C ALA A 302 -7.99 8.89 -19.60
N VAL A 303 -6.94 8.16 -20.00
CA VAL A 303 -7.05 6.74 -20.38
C VAL A 303 -7.33 5.85 -19.16
N LEU A 304 -6.70 6.14 -18.02
CA LEU A 304 -6.89 5.38 -16.77
C LEU A 304 -8.26 5.60 -16.11
N ALA A 305 -8.88 6.76 -16.35
CA ALA A 305 -10.18 7.14 -15.82
C ALA A 305 -11.06 7.72 -16.95
N PRO A 306 -11.73 6.86 -17.75
CA PRO A 306 -12.64 7.31 -18.80
C PRO A 306 -13.73 8.24 -18.23
N GLY A 307 -13.93 9.39 -18.85
CA GLY A 307 -14.86 10.43 -18.37
C GLY A 307 -14.21 11.51 -17.49
N LEU A 308 -12.92 11.38 -17.15
CA LEU A 308 -12.18 12.41 -16.42
C LEU A 308 -12.09 13.72 -17.22
N ARG A 309 -12.54 14.83 -16.63
CA ARG A 309 -12.36 16.16 -17.21
C ARG A 309 -11.02 16.76 -16.77
N ILE A 310 -10.06 16.82 -17.70
CA ILE A 310 -8.86 17.65 -17.53
C ILE A 310 -9.25 19.10 -17.82
N ALA A 311 -9.28 19.93 -16.79
CA ALA A 311 -9.66 21.33 -16.87
C ALA A 311 -8.53 22.23 -17.40
N GLY A 312 -7.28 21.80 -17.25
CA GLY A 312 -6.11 22.47 -17.82
C GLY A 312 -4.79 21.87 -17.35
N THR A 313 -3.71 22.27 -17.99
CA THR A 313 -2.34 21.90 -17.64
C THR A 313 -1.43 23.11 -17.70
N CYS A 314 -0.40 23.13 -16.85
CA CYS A 314 0.64 24.15 -16.88
C CYS A 314 1.94 23.55 -16.33
N ASN A 315 3.07 23.96 -16.90
CA ASN A 315 4.38 23.50 -16.42
C ASN A 315 4.79 24.22 -15.12
N GLY A 316 5.75 23.64 -14.39
CA GLY A 316 6.22 24.19 -13.11
C GLY A 316 7.36 25.21 -13.21
N TYR A 317 7.78 25.58 -14.42
CA TYR A 317 8.91 26.48 -14.66
C TYR A 317 8.41 27.84 -15.14
N PHE A 318 7.82 28.57 -14.20
CA PHE A 318 7.35 29.94 -14.40
C PHE A 318 8.11 30.89 -13.45
N THR A 319 8.29 32.13 -13.87
CA THR A 319 8.94 33.19 -13.08
C THR A 319 7.94 33.83 -12.12
N ALA A 320 8.42 34.71 -11.23
CA ALA A 320 7.53 35.47 -10.36
C ALA A 320 6.58 36.42 -11.15
N ALA A 321 7.00 36.87 -12.34
CA ALA A 321 6.19 37.72 -13.20
C ALA A 321 5.02 36.93 -13.83
N ASP A 322 5.25 35.66 -14.16
CA ASP A 322 4.24 34.78 -14.77
C ASP A 322 3.23 34.22 -13.74
N GLU A 323 3.49 34.37 -12.44
CA GLU A 323 2.67 33.72 -11.39
C GLU A 323 1.21 34.20 -11.41
N GLU A 324 0.97 35.46 -11.72
CA GLU A 324 -0.39 36.00 -11.81
C GLU A 324 -1.18 35.36 -12.95
N ASP A 325 -0.56 35.19 -14.12
CA ASP A 325 -1.16 34.53 -15.27
C ASP A 325 -1.43 33.04 -14.98
N VAL A 326 -0.51 32.37 -14.28
CA VAL A 326 -0.71 30.96 -13.87
C VAL A 326 -1.91 30.83 -12.94
N VAL A 327 -2.03 31.70 -11.93
CA VAL A 327 -3.17 31.70 -11.00
C VAL A 327 -4.48 32.02 -11.74
N ALA A 328 -4.48 33.02 -12.63
CA ALA A 328 -5.64 33.37 -13.44
C ALA A 328 -6.08 32.21 -14.34
N HIS A 329 -5.13 31.52 -14.97
CA HIS A 329 -5.39 30.36 -15.81
C HIS A 329 -5.99 29.19 -15.02
N ILE A 330 -5.46 28.90 -13.82
CA ILE A 330 -6.02 27.88 -12.92
C ILE A 330 -7.46 28.24 -12.53
N ASN A 331 -7.68 29.49 -12.14
CA ASN A 331 -8.99 29.96 -11.70
C ASN A 331 -10.03 29.97 -12.83
N GLY A 332 -9.63 30.33 -14.05
CA GLY A 332 -10.48 30.33 -15.24
C GLY A 332 -10.82 28.94 -15.78
N SER A 333 -10.07 27.90 -15.40
CA SER A 333 -10.28 26.53 -15.88
C SER A 333 -11.57 25.86 -15.36
N GLY A 334 -12.15 26.39 -14.28
CA GLY A 334 -13.24 25.76 -13.55
C GLY A 334 -12.86 24.42 -12.91
N ALA A 335 -11.57 24.18 -12.65
CA ALA A 335 -11.12 23.00 -11.94
C ALA A 335 -11.61 22.99 -10.48
N LYS A 336 -11.94 21.80 -9.98
CA LYS A 336 -12.26 21.58 -8.57
C LYS A 336 -11.07 21.01 -7.79
N VAL A 337 -10.17 20.35 -8.49
CA VAL A 337 -8.92 19.82 -7.93
C VAL A 337 -7.74 20.41 -8.68
N LEU A 338 -6.80 21.00 -7.94
CA LEU A 338 -5.49 21.42 -8.43
C LEU A 338 -4.43 20.44 -7.91
N VAL A 339 -3.67 19.84 -8.82
CA VAL A 339 -2.51 18.99 -8.50
C VAL A 339 -1.24 19.74 -8.86
N VAL A 340 -0.37 19.96 -7.87
CA VAL A 340 0.88 20.70 -8.00
C VAL A 340 2.07 19.77 -7.83
N ALA A 341 2.94 19.71 -8.84
CA ALA A 341 4.08 18.81 -8.96
C ALA A 341 5.38 19.59 -9.19
N MET A 342 5.71 20.49 -8.28
CA MET A 342 6.94 21.32 -8.34
C MET A 342 8.04 20.84 -7.41
N GLY A 343 7.76 19.83 -6.58
CA GLY A 343 8.68 19.30 -5.57
C GLY A 343 8.61 20.06 -4.25
N ALA A 344 8.83 19.34 -3.16
CA ALA A 344 8.96 19.93 -1.84
C ALA A 344 10.32 20.62 -1.69
N PRO A 345 10.40 21.81 -1.05
CA PRO A 345 9.31 22.53 -0.38
C PRO A 345 8.53 23.51 -1.28
N ARG A 346 8.97 23.70 -2.53
CA ARG A 346 8.48 24.78 -3.42
C ARG A 346 6.97 24.72 -3.63
N GLN A 347 6.40 23.53 -3.81
CA GLN A 347 4.97 23.36 -4.07
C GLN A 347 4.10 23.71 -2.85
N GLU A 348 4.49 23.30 -1.65
CA GLU A 348 3.73 23.59 -0.42
C GLU A 348 3.77 25.09 -0.10
N VAL A 349 4.95 25.70 -0.20
CA VAL A 349 5.12 27.14 0.01
C VAL A 349 4.33 27.95 -1.01
N TRP A 350 4.35 27.56 -2.29
CA TRP A 350 3.57 28.23 -3.33
C TRP A 350 2.07 28.10 -3.11
N LEU A 351 1.58 26.91 -2.75
CA LEU A 351 0.17 26.67 -2.43
C LEU A 351 -0.29 27.44 -1.20
N GLN A 352 0.54 27.53 -0.16
CA GLN A 352 0.19 28.29 1.03
C GLN A 352 0.15 29.79 0.75
N ARG A 353 1.16 30.32 0.04
CA ARG A 353 1.20 31.73 -0.36
C ARG A 353 0.02 32.14 -1.23
N ASN A 354 -0.42 31.27 -2.14
CA ASN A 354 -1.52 31.55 -3.06
C ASN A 354 -2.89 31.04 -2.59
N ARG A 355 -3.00 30.54 -1.34
CA ARG A 355 -4.23 29.92 -0.82
C ARG A 355 -5.47 30.81 -0.94
N HIS A 356 -5.33 32.11 -0.73
CA HIS A 356 -6.44 33.07 -0.85
C HIS A 356 -6.75 33.50 -2.28
N ARG A 357 -5.84 33.23 -3.23
CA ARG A 357 -5.98 33.57 -4.64
C ARG A 357 -6.51 32.41 -5.48
N LEU A 358 -6.35 31.17 -5.01
CA LEU A 358 -6.76 29.96 -5.73
C LEU A 358 -8.24 29.64 -5.48
N ILE A 359 -8.99 29.44 -6.56
CA ILE A 359 -10.41 29.05 -6.55
C ILE A 359 -10.62 27.54 -6.34
N PRO A 360 -9.78 26.62 -6.86
CA PRO A 360 -9.99 25.19 -6.67
C PRO A 360 -10.08 24.82 -5.17
N PRO A 361 -11.18 24.22 -4.70
CA PRO A 361 -11.39 23.90 -3.28
C PRO A 361 -10.41 22.85 -2.76
N VAL A 362 -9.80 22.03 -3.62
CA VAL A 362 -8.81 21.03 -3.23
C VAL A 362 -7.51 21.25 -3.99
N CYS A 363 -6.43 21.44 -3.26
CA CYS A 363 -5.07 21.65 -3.75
C CYS A 363 -4.13 20.59 -3.18
N LEU A 364 -3.47 19.83 -4.06
CA LEU A 364 -2.62 18.70 -3.70
C LEU A 364 -1.17 18.99 -4.09
N GLY A 365 -0.23 18.90 -3.14
CA GLY A 365 1.21 18.95 -3.44
C GLY A 365 1.77 17.55 -3.63
N VAL A 366 1.99 17.07 -4.86
CA VAL A 366 2.29 15.65 -5.16
C VAL A 366 3.75 15.36 -5.53
N GLY A 367 4.63 16.36 -5.54
CA GLY A 367 6.05 16.16 -5.85
C GLY A 367 6.26 15.70 -7.30
N GLY A 368 7.15 14.74 -7.54
CA GLY A 368 7.44 14.20 -8.88
C GLY A 368 6.40 13.22 -9.42
N CYS A 369 5.13 13.35 -9.02
CA CYS A 369 4.07 12.41 -9.40
C CYS A 369 3.76 12.47 -10.91
N LEU A 370 3.76 13.67 -11.51
CA LEU A 370 3.44 13.82 -12.94
C LEU A 370 4.46 13.12 -13.84
N ASP A 371 5.75 13.11 -13.48
CA ASP A 371 6.78 12.41 -14.26
C ASP A 371 6.51 10.91 -14.41
N PHE A 372 5.87 10.28 -13.42
CA PHE A 372 5.47 8.88 -13.52
C PHE A 372 4.29 8.68 -14.48
N HIS A 373 3.27 9.53 -14.41
CA HIS A 373 2.09 9.43 -15.27
C HIS A 373 2.40 9.88 -16.71
N ALA A 374 3.38 10.75 -16.90
CA ALA A 374 3.91 11.12 -18.20
C ALA A 374 4.88 10.08 -18.80
N HIS A 375 5.12 8.95 -18.10
CA HIS A 375 6.08 7.92 -18.49
C HIS A 375 7.52 8.42 -18.68
N ARG A 376 7.87 9.55 -18.09
CA ARG A 376 9.25 10.10 -18.10
C ARG A 376 10.15 9.35 -17.13
N VAL A 377 9.58 8.84 -16.04
CA VAL A 377 10.29 7.98 -15.10
C VAL A 377 9.50 6.71 -14.83
N SER A 378 10.21 5.58 -14.77
CA SER A 378 9.57 4.29 -14.55
C SER A 378 9.28 4.06 -13.06
N ARG A 379 8.04 3.66 -12.75
CA ARG A 379 7.67 3.23 -11.40
C ARG A 379 8.39 1.92 -11.06
N ALA A 380 8.73 1.72 -9.79
CA ALA A 380 9.33 0.48 -9.35
C ALA A 380 8.45 -0.72 -9.73
N PRO A 381 9.04 -1.81 -10.25
CA PRO A 381 8.30 -3.04 -10.51
C PRO A 381 7.52 -3.49 -9.28
N GLN A 382 6.35 -4.10 -9.51
CA GLN A 382 5.41 -4.46 -8.44
C GLN A 382 6.05 -5.32 -7.34
N TRP A 383 6.91 -6.28 -7.71
CA TRP A 383 7.60 -7.15 -6.75
C TRP A 383 8.54 -6.37 -5.81
N LEU A 384 9.16 -5.30 -6.30
CA LEU A 384 10.06 -4.46 -5.51
C LEU A 384 9.29 -3.51 -4.58
N ARG A 385 8.15 -3.00 -5.06
CA ARG A 385 7.19 -2.24 -4.24
C ARG A 385 6.62 -3.09 -3.12
N GLU A 386 6.26 -4.33 -3.42
CA GLU A 386 5.81 -5.30 -2.42
C GLU A 386 6.87 -5.55 -1.37
N MET A 387 8.16 -5.55 -1.71
CA MET A 387 9.27 -5.63 -0.73
C MET A 387 9.59 -4.30 -0.03
N ARG A 388 8.85 -3.22 -0.30
CA ARG A 388 9.10 -1.85 0.20
C ARG A 388 10.48 -1.29 -0.18
N MET A 389 11.06 -1.79 -1.27
CA MET A 389 12.40 -1.42 -1.75
C MET A 389 12.35 -0.44 -2.94
N GLU A 390 11.25 0.27 -3.11
CA GLU A 390 11.09 1.26 -4.18
C GLU A 390 12.19 2.34 -4.18
N TRP A 391 12.69 2.71 -3.00
CA TRP A 391 13.79 3.66 -2.87
C TRP A 391 15.07 3.18 -3.59
N VAL A 392 15.32 1.87 -3.65
CA VAL A 392 16.46 1.29 -4.39
C VAL A 392 16.29 1.52 -5.88
N TRP A 393 15.08 1.31 -6.41
CA TRP A 393 14.79 1.59 -7.81
C TRP A 393 14.93 3.06 -8.16
N ARG A 394 14.48 3.96 -7.27
CA ARG A 394 14.68 5.39 -7.45
C ARG A 394 16.16 5.79 -7.41
N LEU A 395 16.94 5.17 -6.53
CA LEU A 395 18.39 5.38 -6.47
C LEU A 395 19.07 4.93 -7.76
N LEU A 396 18.69 3.77 -8.31
CA LEU A 396 19.27 3.24 -9.55
C LEU A 396 18.93 4.10 -10.78
N GLN A 397 17.74 4.71 -10.82
CA GLN A 397 17.34 5.58 -11.93
C GLN A 397 18.08 6.92 -11.95
N GLU A 398 18.42 7.48 -10.78
CA GLU A 398 19.08 8.79 -10.69
C GLU A 398 20.18 8.80 -9.61
N PRO A 399 21.24 7.98 -9.75
CA PRO A 399 22.20 7.73 -8.68
C PRO A 399 22.85 9.02 -8.19
N GLY A 400 23.26 9.92 -9.09
CA GLY A 400 23.94 11.17 -8.75
C GLY A 400 23.13 12.15 -7.89
N ARG A 401 21.79 12.16 -8.04
CA ARG A 401 20.90 13.04 -7.27
C ARG A 401 20.33 12.35 -6.03
N MET A 402 19.98 11.06 -6.15
CA MET A 402 19.22 10.32 -5.14
C MET A 402 20.08 9.74 -4.02
N TRP A 403 21.39 9.53 -4.23
CA TRP A 403 22.26 8.93 -3.21
C TRP A 403 22.33 9.76 -1.93
N ARG A 404 22.42 11.10 -2.03
CA ARG A 404 22.44 11.99 -0.87
C ARG A 404 21.12 11.90 -0.10
N ARG A 405 20.00 11.86 -0.81
CA ARG A 405 18.66 11.75 -0.23
C ARG A 405 18.47 10.43 0.52
N TYR A 406 18.85 9.30 -0.08
CA TYR A 406 18.57 7.98 0.49
C TYR A 406 19.63 7.47 1.47
N LEU A 407 20.92 7.70 1.23
CA LEU A 407 21.97 7.19 2.12
C LEU A 407 22.17 8.14 3.30
N ILE A 408 22.44 9.42 3.01
CA ILE A 408 22.67 10.42 4.07
C ILE A 408 21.33 10.85 4.67
N GLY A 409 20.35 11.22 3.84
CA GLY A 409 19.06 11.73 4.30
C GLY A 409 18.30 10.74 5.17
N ASN A 410 18.20 9.45 4.78
CA ASN A 410 17.54 8.47 5.65
C ASN A 410 18.31 8.24 6.96
N GLY A 411 19.65 8.26 6.93
CA GLY A 411 20.46 8.18 8.15
C GLY A 411 20.16 9.32 9.13
N VAL A 412 20.13 10.56 8.62
CA VAL A 412 19.75 11.75 9.41
C VAL A 412 18.32 11.64 9.94
N PHE A 413 17.38 11.19 9.11
CA PHE A 413 15.99 11.00 9.52
C PHE A 413 15.87 9.98 10.66
N LEU A 414 16.52 8.82 10.54
CA LEU A 414 16.50 7.78 11.56
C LEU A 414 17.14 8.24 12.88
N MET A 415 18.23 9.01 12.81
CA MET A 415 18.84 9.61 14.00
C MET A 415 17.85 10.57 14.69
N ARG A 416 17.25 11.49 13.95
CA ARG A 416 16.22 12.42 14.47
C ARG A 416 15.04 11.67 15.07
N LEU A 417 14.57 10.63 14.38
CA LEU A 417 13.49 9.78 14.84
C LEU A 417 13.83 9.07 16.16
N ALA A 418 15.05 8.53 16.30
CA ALA A 418 15.48 7.88 17.53
C ALA A 418 15.49 8.85 18.73
N VAL A 419 15.94 10.09 18.52
CA VAL A 419 15.89 11.15 19.55
C VAL A 419 14.45 11.50 19.89
N HIS A 420 13.59 11.70 18.89
CA HIS A 420 12.19 12.04 19.08
C HIS A 420 11.40 10.93 19.80
N VAL A 421 11.61 9.67 19.44
CA VAL A 421 10.97 8.52 20.12
C VAL A 421 11.39 8.45 21.59
N ARG A 422 12.66 8.73 21.90
CA ARG A 422 13.14 8.78 23.28
C ARG A 422 12.48 9.92 24.07
N SER A 423 12.31 11.10 23.48
CA SER A 423 11.65 12.22 24.17
C SER A 423 10.18 11.93 24.43
N VAL A 424 9.44 11.40 23.44
CA VAL A 424 8.02 11.02 23.58
C VAL A 424 7.84 9.94 24.66
N ARG A 425 8.72 8.91 24.70
CA ARG A 425 8.65 7.85 25.71
C ARG A 425 8.98 8.36 27.12
N ARG A 426 9.86 9.36 27.25
CA ARG A 426 10.15 9.99 28.55
C ARG A 426 8.96 10.81 29.05
N ALA A 427 8.35 11.62 28.18
CA ALA A 427 7.14 12.38 28.53
C ALA A 427 6.03 11.46 29.05
N ARG A 428 5.71 10.39 28.31
CA ARG A 428 4.69 9.40 28.72
C ARG A 428 4.98 8.70 30.07
N LYS A 429 6.26 8.56 30.45
CA LYS A 429 6.64 7.98 31.75
C LYS A 429 6.54 9.00 32.89
N GLY A 430 6.80 10.27 32.60
CA GLY A 430 6.67 11.36 33.57
C GLY A 430 5.22 11.68 33.90
N ASP A 431 4.30 11.56 32.92
CA ASP A 431 2.86 11.77 33.14
C ASP A 431 2.18 10.60 33.89
N ALA A 432 2.86 9.46 34.04
CA ALA A 432 2.35 8.24 34.67
C ALA A 432 2.93 7.99 36.08
N ALA A 433 3.83 8.86 36.54
CA ALA A 433 4.42 8.86 37.88
C ALA A 433 3.86 10.05 38.65
#